data_AF-A0A9R0ZZT1-F1
#
_entry.id   AF-A0A9R0ZZT1-F1
#
_cell.length_a   1.000
_cell.length_b   1.000
_cell.length_c   1.000
_cell.angle_alpha   90.00
_cell.angle_beta   90.00
_cell.angle_gamma   90.00
#
_symmetry.space_group_name_H-M   'P 1'
#
loop_
_entity.id
_entity.type
_entity.pdbx_description
1 polymer ?
#
loop_
_entity_poly.entity_id
_entity_poly.type
_entity_poly.pdbx_seq_one_letter_code
_entity_poly.pdbx_strand_id
1 'polypeptide(L)'
;MAKLSCRSLVGCCLGPPREGEAMDGVKLKVTSRYVIVKNDMFELTLSNPDGIVTGVRYNGVDNLMEILNKEDNRGYWDIVWNPPGQRTGIFDVIKGTEFRIIHHDENQAEVSFTRSWDPSLEGKAVPLIIDKRFIVLRASSGFYTYGIYEHKEGWPDFGIGETRVAFKLRKDKFHYMAMADNRQRIMPMPDDRLPPRGQQLAYPEAVLLVDPINPKLRGEVDDKYQYSCEDRCNSVHGWVSSDPPIGFWQITPSDEFRTGGPLKQNLTSHVGPTMLAMFLSAHYAGDDLSPKFTNGEYWKKVHGPVFMYLNSSQDGSDPSLLWEDAKVQVMMEKQNWPYDFALSEDFQKTEQRGCISGRLLVRDRYIIEDEDLYAASAYIGLALPGEAGSWQRECKDTNSGVKQMQMVAST
;
A
#
# COMPACT_ATOMS: atom_id res chain seq x y z
N MET A 1 -12.94 3.56 -29.15
CA MET A 1 -13.75 3.42 -27.93
C MET A 1 -14.75 2.29 -28.12
N ALA A 2 -14.39 1.08 -27.75
CA ALA A 2 -15.33 -0.03 -27.63
C ALA A 2 -15.73 -0.11 -26.15
N LYS A 3 -17.03 0.01 -25.85
CA LYS A 3 -17.57 -0.20 -24.52
C LYS A 3 -17.35 -1.67 -24.15
N LEU A 4 -16.43 -1.96 -23.23
CA LEU A 4 -16.42 -3.25 -22.55
C LEU A 4 -17.73 -3.37 -21.76
N SER A 5 -18.60 -4.27 -22.23
CA SER A 5 -19.81 -4.65 -21.54
C SER A 5 -19.43 -5.46 -20.30
N CYS A 6 -19.77 -4.96 -19.11
CA CYS A 6 -19.54 -5.58 -17.81
C CYS A 6 -20.25 -6.95 -17.61
N ARG A 7 -20.87 -7.52 -18.66
CA ARG A 7 -21.64 -8.78 -18.58
C ARG A 7 -20.86 -10.04 -18.94
N SER A 8 -19.65 -9.94 -19.51
CA SER A 8 -18.90 -11.11 -19.99
C SER A 8 -17.78 -11.61 -19.08
N LEU A 9 -17.55 -11.00 -17.91
CA LEU A 9 -16.53 -11.44 -16.93
C LEU A 9 -17.12 -12.13 -15.69
N VAL A 10 -18.44 -12.37 -15.65
CA VAL A 10 -19.12 -13.02 -14.51
C VAL A 10 -18.74 -14.51 -14.37
N GLY A 11 -17.96 -15.07 -15.31
CA GLY A 11 -17.64 -16.50 -15.36
C GLY A 11 -16.39 -16.95 -14.59
N CYS A 12 -15.59 -16.07 -13.99
CA CYS A 12 -14.31 -16.48 -13.38
C CYS A 12 -14.21 -16.37 -11.85
N CYS A 13 -15.19 -15.79 -11.14
CA CYS A 13 -14.99 -15.45 -9.73
C CYS A 13 -15.99 -16.07 -8.74
N LEU A 14 -16.95 -16.85 -9.22
CA LEU A 14 -17.89 -17.57 -8.35
C LEU A 14 -18.17 -18.94 -8.99
N GLY A 15 -17.60 -20.02 -8.44
CA GLY A 15 -18.29 -21.29 -8.56
C GLY A 15 -19.72 -21.11 -8.01
N PRO A 16 -20.76 -21.74 -8.59
CA PRO A 16 -22.09 -21.61 -8.03
C PRO A 16 -22.03 -21.98 -6.54
N PRO A 17 -22.66 -21.20 -5.63
CA PRO A 17 -22.82 -21.64 -4.26
C PRO A 17 -23.43 -23.04 -4.32
N ARG A 18 -22.84 -24.00 -3.60
CA ARG A 18 -23.54 -25.26 -3.38
C ARG A 18 -24.88 -24.88 -2.75
N GLU A 19 -25.98 -25.19 -3.43
CA GLU A 19 -27.33 -24.92 -2.93
C GLU A 19 -27.44 -25.50 -1.51
N GLY A 20 -27.56 -24.62 -0.51
CA GLY A 20 -27.83 -25.00 0.89
C GLY A 20 -26.74 -24.73 1.93
N GLU A 21 -25.55 -24.22 1.58
CA GLU A 21 -24.57 -23.80 2.59
C GLU A 21 -24.81 -22.33 3.01
N ALA A 22 -25.23 -22.12 4.26
CA ALA A 22 -25.29 -20.79 4.85
C ALA A 22 -23.87 -20.20 4.90
N MET A 23 -23.64 -19.07 4.22
CA MET A 23 -22.37 -18.35 4.28
C MET A 23 -22.08 -17.95 5.74
N ASP A 24 -21.01 -18.48 6.32
CA ASP A 24 -20.60 -18.15 7.67
C ASP A 24 -20.21 -16.65 7.71
N GLY A 25 -20.70 -15.94 8.73
CA GLY A 25 -20.29 -14.55 8.96
C GLY A 25 -18.80 -14.43 9.30
N VAL A 26 -18.31 -13.20 9.42
CA VAL A 26 -16.94 -12.93 9.88
C VAL A 26 -16.74 -13.51 11.29
N LYS A 27 -15.69 -14.31 11.46
CA LYS A 27 -15.32 -14.94 12.73
C LYS A 27 -14.00 -14.37 13.22
N LEU A 28 -13.98 -13.99 14.50
CA LEU A 28 -12.82 -13.45 15.20
C LEU A 28 -12.44 -14.37 16.35
N LYS A 29 -11.17 -14.76 16.43
CA LYS A 29 -10.61 -15.56 17.54
C LYS A 29 -9.36 -14.89 18.07
N VAL A 30 -9.36 -14.56 19.35
CA VAL A 30 -8.21 -13.96 20.04
C VAL A 30 -7.57 -15.01 20.95
N THR A 31 -6.25 -15.11 20.88
CA THR A 31 -5.42 -15.93 21.76
C THR A 31 -4.30 -15.08 22.35
N SER A 32 -3.51 -15.64 23.26
CA SER A 32 -2.36 -14.93 23.84
C SER A 32 -1.28 -14.56 22.82
N ARG A 33 -1.18 -15.28 21.70
CA ARG A 33 -0.15 -15.04 20.66
C ARG A 33 -0.69 -14.46 19.36
N TYR A 34 -1.96 -14.72 19.05
CA TYR A 34 -2.53 -14.39 17.74
C TYR A 34 -3.97 -13.90 17.83
N VAL A 35 -4.31 -13.02 16.89
CA VAL A 35 -5.66 -12.61 16.52
C VAL A 35 -5.94 -13.17 15.14
N ILE A 36 -6.94 -14.04 15.04
CA ILE A 36 -7.31 -14.72 13.80
C ILE A 36 -8.67 -14.20 13.36
N VAL A 37 -8.72 -13.65 12.15
CA VAL A 37 -9.94 -13.13 11.53
C VAL A 37 -10.19 -13.90 10.25
N LYS A 38 -11.39 -14.45 10.07
CA LYS A 38 -11.72 -15.20 8.86
C LYS A 38 -13.13 -14.94 8.38
N ASN A 39 -13.34 -15.11 7.08
CA ASN A 39 -14.64 -15.25 6.45
C ASN A 39 -14.68 -16.59 5.68
N ASP A 40 -15.67 -16.78 4.81
CA ASP A 40 -15.84 -17.99 4.02
C ASP A 40 -14.71 -18.26 3.00
N MET A 41 -13.88 -17.26 2.69
CA MET A 41 -12.90 -17.34 1.60
C MET A 41 -11.46 -17.44 2.10
N PHE A 42 -11.11 -16.75 3.19
CA PHE A 42 -9.73 -16.73 3.67
C PHE A 42 -9.65 -16.56 5.19
N GLU A 43 -8.45 -16.79 5.73
CA GLU A 43 -8.13 -16.56 7.14
C GLU A 43 -6.86 -15.70 7.27
N LEU A 44 -6.97 -14.60 8.00
CA LEU A 44 -5.89 -13.68 8.36
C LEU A 44 -5.42 -13.97 9.78
N THR A 45 -4.11 -14.14 9.98
CA THR A 45 -3.50 -14.33 11.29
C THR A 45 -2.56 -13.18 11.61
N LEU A 46 -2.86 -12.45 12.68
CA LEU A 46 -2.10 -11.32 13.18
C LEU A 46 -1.45 -11.69 14.51
N SER A 47 -0.20 -11.32 14.76
CA SER A 47 0.41 -11.49 16.08
C SER A 47 -0.22 -10.55 17.11
N ASN A 48 -0.27 -11.00 18.37
CA ASN A 48 -0.87 -10.27 19.49
C ASN A 48 0.20 -9.95 20.55
N PRO A 49 0.42 -8.68 20.94
CA PRO A 49 -0.21 -7.45 20.47
C PRO A 49 0.54 -6.77 19.30
N ASP A 50 1.57 -7.39 18.74
CA ASP A 50 2.44 -6.69 17.78
C ASP A 50 1.71 -6.26 16.49
N GLY A 51 0.64 -6.96 16.08
CA GLY A 51 -0.13 -6.65 14.88
C GLY A 51 0.66 -6.86 13.59
N ILE A 52 1.45 -7.94 13.55
CA ILE A 52 2.18 -8.39 12.36
C ILE A 52 1.34 -9.43 11.63
N VAL A 53 1.25 -9.35 10.31
CA VAL A 53 0.62 -10.39 9.48
C VAL A 53 1.55 -11.60 9.42
N THR A 54 1.26 -12.57 10.27
CA THR A 54 2.05 -13.80 10.39
C THR A 54 1.59 -14.87 9.43
N GLY A 55 0.33 -14.81 8.98
CA GLY A 55 -0.16 -15.67 7.92
C GLY A 55 -1.45 -15.24 7.26
N VAL A 56 -1.61 -15.70 6.02
CA VAL A 56 -2.82 -15.60 5.21
C VAL A 56 -3.08 -16.98 4.61
N ARG A 57 -4.16 -17.65 5.02
CA ARG A 57 -4.56 -18.96 4.49
C ARG A 57 -5.63 -18.77 3.43
N TYR A 58 -5.41 -19.30 2.23
CA TYR A 58 -6.30 -19.11 1.09
C TYR A 58 -6.15 -20.24 0.07
N ASN A 59 -7.27 -20.64 -0.55
CA ASN A 59 -7.32 -21.62 -1.64
C ASN A 59 -6.45 -22.88 -1.41
N GLY A 60 -6.62 -23.52 -0.26
CA GLY A 60 -5.90 -24.74 0.12
C GLY A 60 -4.44 -24.56 0.55
N VAL A 61 -3.87 -23.36 0.44
CA VAL A 61 -2.52 -23.06 0.96
C VAL A 61 -2.60 -22.62 2.41
N ASP A 62 -1.83 -23.28 3.26
CA ASP A 62 -1.77 -23.08 4.72
C ASP A 62 -1.34 -21.66 5.11
N ASN A 63 -0.34 -21.12 4.42
CA ASN A 63 0.11 -19.75 4.59
C ASN A 63 0.76 -19.22 3.30
N LEU A 64 0.26 -18.10 2.78
CA LEU A 64 0.83 -17.41 1.62
C LEU A 64 2.09 -16.59 1.95
N MET A 65 2.31 -16.26 3.22
CA MET A 65 3.48 -15.50 3.68
C MET A 65 4.74 -16.37 3.74
N GLU A 66 5.92 -15.76 3.56
CA GLU A 66 7.21 -16.45 3.61
C GLU A 66 7.48 -17.07 5.00
N ILE A 67 7.18 -18.36 5.13
CA ILE A 67 7.20 -19.07 6.42
C ILE A 67 8.61 -19.28 6.96
N LEU A 68 9.64 -19.23 6.11
CA LEU A 68 11.04 -19.33 6.54
C LEU A 68 11.53 -18.03 7.17
N ASN A 69 10.82 -16.91 6.97
CA ASN A 69 11.09 -15.68 7.70
C ASN A 69 10.52 -15.77 9.11
N LYS A 70 11.19 -15.05 10.04
CA LYS A 70 10.60 -14.69 11.33
C LYS A 70 9.26 -13.99 11.10
N GLU A 71 8.33 -14.16 12.04
CA GLU A 71 6.98 -13.62 11.91
C GLU A 71 6.97 -12.11 11.63
N ASP A 72 7.82 -11.33 12.34
CA ASP A 72 8.02 -9.89 12.16
C ASP A 72 8.68 -9.47 10.83
N ASN A 73 9.00 -10.43 9.98
CA ASN A 73 9.56 -10.24 8.65
C ASN A 73 8.70 -10.94 7.57
N ARG A 74 7.38 -11.00 7.77
CA ARG A 74 6.39 -11.51 6.82
C ARG A 74 5.58 -10.35 6.22
N GLY A 75 4.41 -10.05 6.80
CA GLY A 75 3.65 -8.85 6.48
C GLY A 75 3.68 -7.85 7.64
N TYR A 76 4.21 -6.66 7.43
CA TYR A 76 4.41 -5.69 8.49
C TYR A 76 4.31 -4.24 8.01
N TRP A 77 3.97 -3.36 8.94
CA TRP A 77 4.11 -1.92 8.76
C TRP A 77 5.50 -1.49 9.21
N ASP A 78 6.17 -0.65 8.43
CA ASP A 78 7.45 -0.07 8.79
C ASP A 78 7.48 1.45 8.61
N ILE A 79 8.42 2.05 9.34
CA ILE A 79 8.76 3.45 9.23
C ILE A 79 10.28 3.59 9.24
N VAL A 80 10.79 4.44 8.37
CA VAL A 80 12.18 4.91 8.39
C VAL A 80 12.14 6.36 8.87
N TRP A 81 12.70 6.61 10.04
CA TRP A 81 12.65 7.93 10.68
C TRP A 81 14.05 8.36 11.12
N ASN A 82 14.26 9.64 11.35
CA ASN A 82 15.54 10.16 11.80
C ASN A 82 15.37 11.23 12.89
N PRO A 83 16.21 11.22 13.94
CA PRO A 83 16.37 12.38 14.80
C PRO A 83 16.87 13.60 14.01
N PRO A 84 16.73 14.82 14.56
CA PRO A 84 17.23 16.04 13.93
C PRO A 84 18.73 15.96 13.64
N GLY A 85 19.13 16.41 12.46
CA GLY A 85 20.52 16.46 12.05
C GLY A 85 21.15 15.11 11.66
N GLN A 86 20.43 13.99 11.81
CA GLN A 86 20.90 12.69 11.33
C GLN A 86 20.49 12.43 9.89
N ARG A 87 21.44 11.95 9.07
CA ARG A 87 21.22 11.64 7.64
C ARG A 87 20.82 10.18 7.40
N THR A 88 21.15 9.28 8.31
CA THR A 88 20.84 7.85 8.20
C THR A 88 19.53 7.58 8.94
N GLY A 89 18.54 7.06 8.22
CA GLY A 89 17.26 6.68 8.80
C GLY A 89 17.36 5.43 9.68
N ILE A 90 16.63 5.45 10.79
CA ILE A 90 16.38 4.32 11.69
C ILE A 90 15.19 3.55 11.12
N PHE A 91 15.42 2.30 10.74
CA PHE A 91 14.36 1.39 10.32
C PHE A 91 13.66 0.78 11.54
N ASP A 92 12.34 0.92 11.61
CA ASP A 92 11.51 0.45 12.70
C ASP A 92 10.31 -0.33 12.15
N VAL A 93 10.27 -1.64 12.47
CA VAL A 93 9.07 -2.46 12.27
C VAL A 93 8.10 -2.12 13.38
N ILE A 94 6.96 -1.53 13.00
CA ILE A 94 5.98 -1.03 13.95
C ILE A 94 5.30 -2.24 14.61
N LYS A 95 5.64 -2.50 15.87
CA LYS A 95 5.01 -3.51 16.72
C LYS A 95 4.10 -2.85 17.74
N GLY A 96 2.82 -3.20 17.73
CA GLY A 96 1.85 -2.75 18.74
C GLY A 96 2.23 -3.28 20.13
N THR A 97 1.88 -2.52 21.16
CA THR A 97 1.96 -2.90 22.57
C THR A 97 0.59 -3.18 23.17
N GLU A 98 -0.48 -2.79 22.49
CA GLU A 98 -1.86 -3.01 22.90
C GLU A 98 -2.71 -3.45 21.70
N PHE A 99 -3.62 -4.40 21.94
CA PHE A 99 -4.60 -4.90 20.97
C PHE A 99 -6.01 -4.54 21.41
N ARG A 100 -6.86 -4.11 20.47
CA ARG A 100 -8.29 -3.87 20.69
C ARG A 100 -9.13 -4.42 19.55
N ILE A 101 -10.31 -4.94 19.91
CA ILE A 101 -11.39 -5.20 18.96
C ILE A 101 -12.19 -3.90 18.85
N ILE A 102 -12.21 -3.31 17.66
CA ILE A 102 -12.94 -2.06 17.40
C ILE A 102 -14.39 -2.37 17.07
N HIS A 103 -14.59 -3.40 16.24
CA HIS A 103 -15.91 -3.90 15.88
C HIS A 103 -15.83 -5.37 15.49
N HIS A 104 -16.89 -6.13 15.80
CA HIS A 104 -17.05 -7.49 15.32
C HIS A 104 -18.53 -7.87 15.29
N ASP A 105 -19.01 -8.19 14.08
CA ASP A 105 -20.30 -8.83 13.82
C ASP A 105 -20.17 -9.84 12.66
N GLU A 106 -21.30 -10.31 12.13
CA GLU A 106 -21.32 -11.26 11.01
C GLU A 106 -20.83 -10.67 9.67
N ASN A 107 -20.81 -9.35 9.53
CA ASN A 107 -20.49 -8.64 8.29
C ASN A 107 -19.07 -8.07 8.30
N GLN A 108 -18.52 -7.75 9.48
CA GLN A 108 -17.23 -7.10 9.61
C GLN A 108 -16.51 -7.48 10.91
N ALA A 109 -15.18 -7.52 10.83
CA ALA A 109 -14.32 -7.34 12.00
C ALA A 109 -13.29 -6.23 11.71
N GLU A 110 -13.17 -5.28 12.64
CA GLU A 110 -12.09 -4.29 12.68
C GLU A 110 -11.29 -4.46 13.98
N VAL A 111 -9.98 -4.58 13.84
CA VAL A 111 -9.05 -4.73 14.97
C VAL A 111 -7.95 -3.69 14.92
N SER A 112 -7.47 -3.29 16.10
CA SER A 112 -6.47 -2.23 16.31
C SER A 112 -5.27 -2.76 17.08
N PHE A 113 -4.09 -2.31 16.67
CA PHE A 113 -2.82 -2.57 17.33
C PHE A 113 -2.06 -1.26 17.52
N THR A 114 -1.98 -0.79 18.77
CA THR A 114 -1.41 0.53 19.07
C THR A 114 -0.05 0.45 19.72
N ARG A 115 0.84 1.39 19.36
CA ARG A 115 2.09 1.67 20.05
C ARG A 115 2.15 3.16 20.36
N SER A 116 2.20 3.51 21.64
CA SER A 116 2.43 4.88 22.09
C SER A 116 3.90 5.08 22.41
N TRP A 117 4.42 6.26 22.07
CA TRP A 117 5.75 6.67 22.48
C TRP A 117 5.74 7.21 23.92
N ASP A 118 6.83 6.98 24.64
CA ASP A 118 7.13 7.59 25.94
C ASP A 118 8.64 7.90 26.03
N PRO A 119 9.08 8.78 26.95
CA PRO A 119 10.49 9.19 27.04
C PRO A 119 11.52 8.06 27.19
N SER A 120 11.15 6.87 27.69
CA SER A 120 12.08 5.73 27.79
C SER A 120 12.45 5.11 26.41
N LEU A 121 11.67 5.44 25.39
CA LEU A 121 11.82 5.03 23.99
C LEU A 121 12.60 6.04 23.14
N GLU A 122 13.10 7.12 23.73
CA GLU A 122 13.92 8.11 23.04
C GLU A 122 15.11 7.45 22.32
N GLY A 123 15.28 7.79 21.04
CA GLY A 123 16.29 7.21 20.15
C GLY A 123 16.05 5.76 19.74
N LYS A 124 15.01 5.09 20.25
CA LYS A 124 14.70 3.67 19.99
C LYS A 124 13.46 3.50 19.13
N ALA A 125 12.46 4.37 19.31
CA ALA A 125 11.23 4.38 18.54
C ALA A 125 10.87 5.80 18.15
N VAL A 126 10.18 5.93 17.02
CA VAL A 126 9.69 7.21 16.53
C VAL A 126 8.75 7.86 17.57
N PRO A 127 8.82 9.18 17.82
CA PRO A 127 7.91 9.91 18.70
C PRO A 127 6.48 10.01 18.17
N LEU A 128 5.78 8.88 18.03
CA LEU A 128 4.41 8.81 17.52
C LEU A 128 3.55 7.89 18.37
N ILE A 129 2.27 8.24 18.49
CA ILE A 129 1.21 7.27 18.75
C ILE A 129 0.82 6.69 17.40
N ILE A 130 0.98 5.38 17.24
CA ILE A 130 0.65 4.68 16.01
C ILE A 130 -0.46 3.68 16.29
N ASP A 131 -1.56 3.77 15.54
CA ASP A 131 -2.66 2.81 15.54
C ASP A 131 -2.77 2.13 14.18
N LYS A 132 -2.38 0.86 14.11
CA LYS A 132 -2.54 0.03 12.91
C LYS A 132 -3.87 -0.71 12.99
N ARG A 133 -4.64 -0.62 11.92
CA ARG A 133 -5.96 -1.20 11.82
C ARG A 133 -6.00 -2.26 10.73
N PHE A 134 -6.75 -3.32 10.96
CA PHE A 134 -7.06 -4.36 9.98
C PHE A 134 -8.56 -4.58 9.93
N ILE A 135 -9.12 -4.64 8.73
CA ILE A 135 -10.55 -4.86 8.50
C ILE A 135 -10.73 -6.08 7.60
N VAL A 136 -11.59 -7.00 8.02
CA VAL A 136 -12.06 -8.12 7.20
C VAL A 136 -13.57 -8.01 7.08
N LEU A 137 -14.07 -8.09 5.84
CA LEU A 137 -15.49 -8.02 5.52
C LEU A 137 -16.02 -9.40 5.11
N ARG A 138 -17.30 -9.64 5.35
CA ARG A 138 -18.02 -10.77 4.79
C ARG A 138 -18.02 -10.67 3.26
N ALA A 139 -17.92 -11.80 2.58
CA ALA A 139 -17.95 -11.88 1.12
C ALA A 139 -16.88 -11.02 0.40
N SER A 140 -15.80 -10.59 1.08
CA SER A 140 -14.64 -9.94 0.46
C SER A 140 -13.40 -10.86 0.47
N SER A 141 -12.80 -11.09 -0.70
CA SER A 141 -11.66 -11.99 -0.86
C SER A 141 -10.35 -11.26 -0.57
N GLY A 142 -10.20 -10.80 0.65
CA GLY A 142 -9.07 -9.98 1.06
C GLY A 142 -9.32 -9.21 2.34
N PHE A 143 -8.33 -8.42 2.75
CA PHE A 143 -8.40 -7.59 3.95
C PHE A 143 -7.86 -6.19 3.68
N TYR A 144 -8.37 -5.23 4.44
CA TYR A 144 -7.91 -3.85 4.41
C TYR A 144 -6.95 -3.61 5.56
N THR A 145 -5.99 -2.70 5.37
CA THR A 145 -5.18 -2.17 6.47
C THR A 145 -4.94 -0.68 6.28
N TYR A 146 -4.90 0.02 7.40
CA TYR A 146 -4.61 1.45 7.46
C TYR A 146 -3.91 1.79 8.77
N GLY A 147 -3.24 2.93 8.82
CA GLY A 147 -2.49 3.39 9.98
C GLY A 147 -2.87 4.82 10.34
N ILE A 148 -3.03 5.12 11.63
CA ILE A 148 -3.25 6.47 12.14
C ILE A 148 -2.03 6.85 12.95
N TYR A 149 -1.31 7.88 12.51
CA TYR A 149 -0.12 8.37 13.17
C TYR A 149 -0.43 9.71 13.82
N GLU A 150 -0.05 9.87 15.08
CA GLU A 150 -0.27 11.09 15.85
C GLU A 150 1.03 11.51 16.57
N HIS A 151 1.48 12.73 16.31
CA HIS A 151 2.52 13.42 17.05
C HIS A 151 1.87 14.43 18.01
N LYS A 152 2.27 14.39 19.28
CA LYS A 152 1.74 15.30 20.32
C LYS A 152 2.62 16.55 20.45
N GLU A 153 2.00 17.67 20.81
CA GLU A 153 2.76 18.85 21.24
C GLU A 153 3.65 18.50 22.44
N GLY A 154 4.86 19.06 22.48
CA GLY A 154 5.85 18.75 23.52
C GLY A 154 6.73 17.53 23.24
N TRP A 155 6.45 16.74 22.21
CA TRP A 155 7.25 15.55 21.87
C TRP A 155 8.49 15.90 21.02
N PRO A 156 9.54 15.04 21.03
CA PRO A 156 10.78 15.33 20.34
C PRO A 156 10.64 15.46 18.82
N ASP A 157 11.44 16.35 18.25
CA ASP A 157 11.59 16.52 16.82
C ASP A 157 12.03 15.22 16.11
N PHE A 158 11.54 15.00 14.89
CA PHE A 158 12.00 13.91 14.02
C PHE A 158 11.60 14.15 12.55
N GLY A 159 12.23 13.43 11.63
CA GLY A 159 11.82 13.32 10.23
C GLY A 159 11.31 11.91 9.90
N ILE A 160 10.39 11.80 8.94
CA ILE A 160 10.00 10.51 8.35
C ILE A 160 10.54 10.46 6.91
N GLY A 161 11.49 9.56 6.66
CA GLY A 161 12.00 9.31 5.31
C GLY A 161 11.12 8.34 4.52
N GLU A 162 10.52 7.36 5.19
CA GLU A 162 9.61 6.38 4.57
C GLU A 162 8.55 5.89 5.55
N THR A 163 7.34 5.61 5.07
CA THR A 163 6.42 4.70 5.77
C THR A 163 5.58 3.91 4.78
N ARG A 164 5.38 2.62 5.08
CA ARG A 164 4.76 1.66 4.16
C ARG A 164 4.24 0.42 4.89
N VAL A 165 3.50 -0.40 4.14
CA VAL A 165 3.29 -1.82 4.45
C VAL A 165 4.11 -2.67 3.49
N ALA A 166 4.75 -3.71 4.00
CA ALA A 166 5.44 -4.71 3.20
C ALA A 166 4.81 -6.09 3.42
N PHE A 167 4.64 -6.86 2.35
CA PHE A 167 4.27 -8.27 2.40
C PHE A 167 5.31 -9.10 1.67
N LYS A 168 5.87 -10.10 2.36
CA LYS A 168 6.81 -11.07 1.80
C LYS A 168 6.11 -12.41 1.65
N LEU A 169 5.83 -12.78 0.41
CA LEU A 169 5.15 -14.02 0.07
C LEU A 169 6.14 -15.16 -0.08
N ARG A 170 5.62 -16.39 0.00
CA ARG A 170 6.39 -17.62 -0.20
C ARG A 170 7.14 -17.64 -1.52
N LYS A 171 8.47 -17.63 -1.43
CA LYS A 171 9.33 -17.68 -2.62
C LYS A 171 9.22 -18.98 -3.39
N ASP A 172 8.80 -20.07 -2.74
CA ASP A 172 8.58 -21.37 -3.40
C ASP A 172 7.26 -21.44 -4.18
N LYS A 173 6.38 -20.43 -4.03
CA LYS A 173 5.06 -20.41 -4.67
C LYS A 173 4.92 -19.29 -5.69
N PHE A 174 5.33 -18.08 -5.34
CA PHE A 174 5.05 -16.87 -6.10
C PHE A 174 6.24 -16.50 -6.99
N HIS A 175 6.11 -16.70 -8.30
CA HIS A 175 7.23 -16.53 -9.24
C HIS A 175 6.96 -15.51 -10.34
N TYR A 176 5.70 -15.17 -10.58
CA TYR A 176 5.29 -14.22 -11.61
C TYR A 176 4.81 -12.93 -10.96
N MET A 177 5.30 -11.79 -11.42
CA MET A 177 4.92 -10.49 -10.91
C MET A 177 4.24 -9.68 -12.01
N ALA A 178 3.18 -8.96 -11.66
CA ALA A 178 2.51 -8.02 -12.55
C ALA A 178 2.30 -6.68 -11.83
N MET A 179 2.59 -5.60 -12.55
CA MET A 179 2.43 -4.22 -12.04
C MET A 179 1.87 -3.24 -13.08
N ALA A 180 1.83 -3.64 -14.36
CA ALA A 180 1.12 -2.95 -15.44
C ALA A 180 0.86 -3.93 -16.57
N ASP A 181 -0.05 -3.63 -17.50
CA ASP A 181 -0.35 -4.48 -18.66
C ASP A 181 0.90 -4.81 -19.50
N ASN A 182 1.87 -3.88 -19.55
CA ASN A 182 3.13 -4.04 -20.28
C ASN A 182 4.33 -4.37 -19.38
N ARG A 183 4.13 -4.60 -18.09
CA ARG A 183 5.19 -4.88 -17.10
C ARG A 183 4.79 -6.05 -16.22
N GLN A 184 4.92 -7.24 -16.80
CA GLN A 184 4.64 -8.50 -16.14
C GLN A 184 5.69 -9.53 -16.57
N ARG A 185 6.19 -10.33 -15.64
CA ARG A 185 7.26 -11.28 -15.92
C ARG A 185 7.40 -12.34 -14.85
N ILE A 186 8.05 -13.44 -15.23
CA ILE A 186 8.73 -14.30 -14.25
C ILE A 186 9.89 -13.50 -13.66
N MET A 187 9.95 -13.47 -12.33
CA MET A 187 10.97 -12.76 -11.58
C MET A 187 12.10 -13.72 -11.19
N PRO A 188 13.34 -13.22 -11.02
CA PRO A 188 14.40 -14.01 -10.41
C PRO A 188 14.04 -14.38 -8.96
N MET A 189 14.66 -15.44 -8.46
CA MET A 189 14.57 -15.81 -7.06
C MET A 189 15.48 -14.90 -6.22
N PRO A 190 15.16 -14.62 -4.94
CA PRO A 190 16.09 -13.87 -4.09
C PRO A 190 17.47 -14.54 -3.97
N ASP A 191 17.54 -15.87 -4.05
CA ASP A 191 18.79 -16.63 -4.08
C ASP A 191 19.61 -16.41 -5.37
N ASP A 192 18.97 -16.04 -6.48
CA ASP A 192 19.65 -15.73 -7.75
C ASP A 192 20.46 -14.43 -7.65
N ARG A 193 20.15 -13.58 -6.66
CA ARG A 193 20.88 -12.34 -6.40
C ARG A 193 22.15 -12.54 -5.57
N LEU A 194 22.34 -13.73 -4.98
CA LEU A 194 23.48 -14.02 -4.10
C LEU A 194 24.63 -14.68 -4.88
N PRO A 195 25.91 -14.38 -4.59
CA PRO A 195 27.03 -15.13 -5.15
C PRO A 195 26.93 -16.64 -4.81
N PRO A 196 27.29 -17.54 -5.75
CA PRO A 196 27.88 -17.28 -7.07
C PRO A 196 26.85 -17.03 -8.19
N ARG A 197 25.54 -17.09 -7.91
CA ARG A 197 24.48 -16.93 -8.93
C ARG A 197 24.32 -15.50 -9.39
N GLY A 198 24.48 -14.56 -8.47
CA GLY A 198 24.39 -13.13 -8.70
C GLY A 198 25.72 -12.42 -8.46
N GLN A 199 25.95 -11.35 -9.22
CA GLN A 199 27.04 -10.42 -9.00
C GLN A 199 26.46 -9.03 -8.77
N GLN A 200 26.56 -8.53 -7.53
CA GLN A 200 26.24 -7.15 -7.23
C GLN A 200 27.09 -6.21 -8.09
N LEU A 201 26.44 -5.22 -8.70
CA LEU A 201 27.10 -4.20 -9.51
C LEU A 201 27.48 -3.00 -8.64
N ALA A 202 27.63 -1.82 -9.25
CA ALA A 202 28.05 -0.60 -8.55
C ALA A 202 27.08 -0.18 -7.43
N TYR A 203 25.78 -0.39 -7.63
CA TYR A 203 24.73 -0.11 -6.65
C TYR A 203 24.21 -1.42 -6.05
N PRO A 204 23.96 -1.48 -4.72
CA PRO A 204 23.51 -2.71 -4.06
C PRO A 204 22.15 -3.22 -4.56
N GLU A 205 21.33 -2.33 -5.12
CA GLU A 205 20.05 -2.68 -5.70
C GLU A 205 20.19 -3.42 -7.04
N ALA A 206 21.25 -3.17 -7.80
CA ALA A 206 21.47 -3.72 -9.14
C ALA A 206 22.37 -4.97 -9.09
N VAL A 207 21.82 -6.11 -9.52
CA VAL A 207 22.53 -7.41 -9.51
C VAL A 207 22.46 -8.06 -10.88
N LEU A 208 23.62 -8.38 -11.44
CA LEU A 208 23.74 -9.21 -12.65
C LEU A 208 23.45 -10.66 -12.31
N LEU A 209 22.54 -11.29 -13.05
CA LEU A 209 22.18 -12.70 -12.92
C LEU A 209 23.14 -13.57 -13.75
N VAL A 210 24.17 -14.13 -13.10
CA VAL A 210 25.24 -14.93 -13.73
C VAL A 210 24.81 -16.38 -13.96
N ASP A 211 24.25 -17.01 -12.92
CA ASP A 211 23.77 -18.39 -12.96
C ASP A 211 22.43 -18.55 -12.22
N PRO A 212 21.35 -17.89 -12.70
CA PRO A 212 20.05 -17.97 -12.07
C PRO A 212 19.42 -19.36 -12.20
N ILE A 213 18.57 -19.72 -11.22
CA ILE A 213 17.80 -20.97 -11.20
C ILE A 213 16.97 -21.12 -12.47
N ASN A 214 16.38 -20.03 -12.97
CA ASN A 214 15.76 -19.98 -14.30
C ASN A 214 16.78 -19.52 -15.34
N PRO A 215 17.31 -20.40 -16.21
CA PRO A 215 18.38 -20.05 -17.14
C PRO A 215 18.00 -18.98 -18.17
N LYS A 216 16.69 -18.74 -18.39
CA LYS A 216 16.21 -17.68 -19.30
C LYS A 216 16.53 -16.28 -18.80
N LEU A 217 16.77 -16.12 -17.50
CA LEU A 217 17.10 -14.83 -16.86
C LEU A 217 18.61 -14.53 -16.87
N ARG A 218 19.44 -15.46 -17.38
CA ARG A 218 20.90 -15.30 -17.36
C ARG A 218 21.32 -14.09 -18.19
N GLY A 219 22.19 -13.27 -17.63
CA GLY A 219 22.71 -12.05 -18.25
C GLY A 219 21.85 -10.81 -18.03
N GLU A 220 20.66 -10.95 -17.43
CA GLU A 220 19.85 -9.80 -17.04
C GLU A 220 20.39 -9.11 -15.78
N VAL A 221 20.07 -7.82 -15.62
CA VAL A 221 20.31 -7.08 -14.38
C VAL A 221 18.97 -6.86 -13.70
N ASP A 222 18.82 -7.43 -12.51
CA ASP A 222 17.68 -7.18 -11.64
C ASP A 222 17.97 -5.99 -10.72
N ASP A 223 17.15 -4.96 -10.82
CA ASP A 223 17.22 -3.76 -9.99
C ASP A 223 15.85 -3.42 -9.43
N LYS A 224 15.77 -3.28 -8.10
CA LYS A 224 14.55 -2.92 -7.37
C LYS A 224 13.84 -1.69 -7.98
N TYR A 225 14.58 -0.67 -8.43
CA TYR A 225 14.01 0.55 -8.99
C TYR A 225 13.48 0.40 -10.41
N GLN A 226 13.78 -0.71 -11.12
CA GLN A 226 13.10 -1.05 -12.38
C GLN A 226 11.61 -1.34 -12.19
N TYR A 227 11.15 -1.48 -10.96
CA TYR A 227 9.77 -1.81 -10.59
C TYR A 227 9.08 -0.65 -9.84
N SER A 228 9.58 0.57 -9.96
CA SER A 228 8.82 1.76 -9.55
C SER A 228 7.76 2.14 -10.61
N CYS A 229 6.75 2.90 -10.19
CA CYS A 229 5.88 3.61 -11.10
C CYS A 229 5.36 4.91 -10.46
N GLU A 230 4.81 5.80 -11.28
CA GLU A 230 4.13 7.00 -10.81
C GLU A 230 2.85 6.64 -10.06
N ASP A 231 2.55 7.36 -8.99
CA ASP A 231 1.41 7.08 -8.11
C ASP A 231 0.08 7.04 -8.86
N ARG A 232 -0.12 7.91 -9.88
CA ARG A 232 -1.31 7.89 -10.74
C ARG A 232 -1.55 6.56 -11.47
N CYS A 233 -0.50 5.77 -11.66
CA CYS A 233 -0.53 4.44 -12.28
C CYS A 233 -0.47 3.31 -11.24
N ASN A 234 -0.15 3.63 -9.99
CA ASN A 234 0.11 2.68 -8.92
C ASN A 234 -1.16 2.29 -8.14
N SER A 235 -2.13 1.73 -8.86
CA SER A 235 -3.42 1.31 -8.30
C SER A 235 -3.52 -0.18 -7.99
N VAL A 236 -2.78 -1.03 -8.73
CA VAL A 236 -2.66 -2.46 -8.43
C VAL A 236 -1.31 -3.01 -8.89
N HIS A 237 -0.72 -3.86 -8.06
CA HIS A 237 0.43 -4.69 -8.40
C HIS A 237 0.48 -5.90 -7.47
N GLY A 238 1.19 -6.95 -7.85
CA GLY A 238 1.22 -8.15 -7.04
C GLY A 238 1.98 -9.31 -7.64
N TRP A 239 1.71 -10.48 -7.09
CA TRP A 239 2.37 -11.73 -7.45
C TRP A 239 1.36 -12.83 -7.72
N VAL A 240 1.74 -13.72 -8.62
CA VAL A 240 0.99 -14.90 -9.01
C VAL A 240 1.81 -16.15 -8.69
N SER A 241 1.18 -17.07 -7.99
CA SER A 241 1.60 -18.47 -7.89
C SER A 241 0.94 -19.27 -9.00
N SER A 242 1.68 -20.22 -9.58
CA SER A 242 1.14 -21.16 -10.57
C SER A 242 0.58 -22.44 -9.95
N ASP A 243 1.01 -22.79 -8.72
CA ASP A 243 0.61 -24.03 -8.06
C ASP A 243 0.42 -23.86 -6.52
N PRO A 244 -0.84 -23.75 -6.05
CA PRO A 244 -2.03 -23.55 -6.88
C PRO A 244 -2.05 -22.15 -7.54
N PRO A 245 -2.82 -21.95 -8.62
CA PRO A 245 -3.00 -20.66 -9.28
C PRO A 245 -3.68 -19.64 -8.35
N ILE A 246 -2.88 -18.77 -7.73
CA ILE A 246 -3.30 -17.76 -6.76
C ILE A 246 -2.66 -16.43 -7.12
N GLY A 247 -3.46 -15.36 -7.15
CA GLY A 247 -2.98 -13.99 -7.15
C GLY A 247 -3.07 -13.36 -5.76
N PHE A 248 -2.03 -12.61 -5.39
CA PHE A 248 -2.01 -11.75 -4.20
C PHE A 248 -1.68 -10.33 -4.66
N TRP A 249 -2.60 -9.40 -4.44
CA TRP A 249 -2.58 -8.06 -5.04
C TRP A 249 -2.68 -6.96 -3.99
N GLN A 250 -1.85 -5.93 -4.13
CA GLN A 250 -1.92 -4.69 -3.38
C GLN A 250 -2.78 -3.75 -4.21
N ILE A 251 -3.91 -3.30 -3.67
CA ILE A 251 -4.80 -2.34 -4.33
C ILE A 251 -4.82 -1.03 -3.54
N THR A 252 -4.56 0.06 -4.27
CA THR A 252 -4.64 1.43 -3.76
C THR A 252 -5.77 2.17 -4.50
N PRO A 253 -6.94 2.37 -3.86
CA PRO A 253 -8.09 3.01 -4.50
C PRO A 253 -7.96 4.53 -4.62
N SER A 254 -7.19 5.17 -3.74
CA SER A 254 -7.00 6.62 -3.68
C SER A 254 -5.56 6.97 -3.35
N ASP A 255 -5.06 8.07 -3.91
CA ASP A 255 -3.74 8.63 -3.63
C ASP A 255 -3.76 9.70 -2.53
N GLU A 256 -4.92 10.00 -1.92
CA GLU A 256 -5.07 11.14 -1.01
C GLU A 256 -4.13 11.09 0.21
N PHE A 257 -3.71 9.90 0.61
CA PHE A 257 -2.81 9.71 1.74
C PHE A 257 -1.32 9.63 1.34
N ARG A 258 -1.01 9.62 0.03
CA ARG A 258 0.36 9.63 -0.51
C ARG A 258 0.93 11.05 -0.59
N THR A 259 2.26 11.16 -0.57
CA THR A 259 2.96 12.45 -0.69
C THR A 259 3.59 12.62 -2.07
N GLY A 260 3.73 13.87 -2.54
CA GLY A 260 4.43 14.20 -3.79
C GLY A 260 3.57 14.27 -5.06
N GLY A 261 2.27 14.02 -4.95
CA GLY A 261 1.32 14.18 -6.05
C GLY A 261 1.39 13.07 -7.12
N PRO A 262 0.59 13.17 -8.20
CA PRO A 262 0.32 12.07 -9.12
C PRO A 262 1.55 11.56 -9.90
N LEU A 263 2.58 12.39 -10.07
CA LEU A 263 3.81 12.04 -10.79
C LEU A 263 4.92 11.53 -9.86
N LYS A 264 4.70 11.52 -8.54
CA LYS A 264 5.65 10.94 -7.61
C LYS A 264 5.84 9.47 -7.93
N GLN A 265 7.09 9.05 -8.09
CA GLN A 265 7.41 7.64 -8.26
C GLN A 265 7.59 6.97 -6.90
N ASN A 266 6.99 5.80 -6.76
CA ASN A 266 7.15 4.95 -5.60
C ASN A 266 7.42 3.51 -6.02
N LEU A 267 7.97 2.75 -5.07
CA LEU A 267 8.24 1.33 -5.24
C LEU A 267 6.93 0.53 -5.17
N THR A 268 6.91 -0.59 -5.88
CA THR A 268 5.75 -1.51 -5.93
C THR A 268 6.14 -2.91 -5.46
N SER A 269 5.91 -3.94 -6.26
CA SER A 269 6.45 -5.28 -6.08
C SER A 269 7.89 -5.39 -6.59
N HIS A 270 8.70 -6.25 -5.98
CA HIS A 270 10.06 -6.54 -6.44
C HIS A 270 10.54 -7.92 -5.97
N VAL A 271 11.70 -8.36 -6.48
CA VAL A 271 12.37 -9.64 -6.17
C VAL A 271 12.28 -10.05 -4.69
N GLY A 272 12.11 -11.34 -4.44
CA GLY A 272 11.86 -11.89 -3.10
C GLY A 272 10.37 -11.88 -2.73
N PRO A 273 9.49 -12.31 -3.66
CA PRO A 273 8.05 -12.09 -3.69
C PRO A 273 7.53 -11.00 -2.76
N THR A 274 8.09 -9.80 -2.89
CA THR A 274 7.82 -8.68 -1.98
C THR A 274 6.85 -7.72 -2.64
N MET A 275 5.89 -7.24 -1.86
CA MET A 275 4.91 -6.24 -2.24
C MET A 275 4.96 -5.08 -1.26
N LEU A 276 5.02 -3.85 -1.77
CA LEU A 276 5.06 -2.64 -0.95
C LEU A 276 3.83 -1.77 -1.21
N ALA A 277 3.13 -1.37 -0.15
CA ALA A 277 2.19 -0.26 -0.20
C ALA A 277 2.88 0.99 0.37
N MET A 278 3.46 1.81 -0.51
CA MET A 278 4.15 3.05 -0.12
C MET A 278 3.14 4.16 0.17
N PHE A 279 3.24 4.77 1.36
CA PHE A 279 2.45 5.95 1.71
C PHE A 279 3.30 7.22 1.67
N LEU A 280 4.56 7.12 2.07
CA LEU A 280 5.51 8.22 2.08
C LEU A 280 6.89 7.71 1.75
N SER A 281 7.64 8.48 0.95
CA SER A 281 9.04 8.17 0.69
C SER A 281 9.84 9.33 0.12
N ALA A 282 11.08 9.47 0.60
CA ALA A 282 12.11 10.34 0.02
C ALA A 282 12.61 9.90 -1.37
N HIS A 283 12.29 8.68 -1.85
CA HIS A 283 12.74 8.22 -3.17
C HIS A 283 12.33 9.22 -4.28
N TYR A 284 13.26 9.54 -5.17
CA TYR A 284 13.09 10.46 -6.33
C TYR A 284 12.85 11.95 -6.00
N ALA A 285 12.65 12.32 -4.74
CA ALA A 285 12.41 13.71 -4.33
C ALA A 285 13.37 14.21 -3.24
N GLY A 286 14.06 13.30 -2.55
CA GLY A 286 14.97 13.63 -1.46
C GLY A 286 14.26 14.13 -0.20
N ASP A 287 15.02 14.86 0.62
CA ASP A 287 14.61 15.36 1.93
C ASP A 287 13.51 16.46 1.83
N ASP A 288 13.34 17.06 0.65
CA ASP A 288 12.33 18.12 0.41
C ASP A 288 10.87 17.62 0.51
N LEU A 289 10.64 16.30 0.34
CA LEU A 289 9.33 15.66 0.55
C LEU A 289 9.29 14.70 1.75
N SER A 290 10.26 14.84 2.66
CA SER A 290 10.27 14.13 3.94
C SER A 290 9.67 15.03 5.03
N PRO A 291 8.54 14.66 5.67
CA PRO A 291 7.93 15.49 6.69
C PRO A 291 8.81 15.51 7.94
N LYS A 292 8.96 16.73 8.49
CA LYS A 292 9.78 17.03 9.66
C LYS A 292 8.90 17.62 10.74
N PHE A 293 8.84 17.00 11.90
CA PHE A 293 8.03 17.41 13.02
C PHE A 293 8.91 18.10 14.05
N THR A 294 8.41 19.19 14.61
CA THR A 294 9.12 19.96 15.63
C THR A 294 8.35 19.94 16.95
N ASN A 295 9.08 20.07 18.06
CA ASN A 295 8.51 20.22 19.37
C ASN A 295 7.58 21.44 19.40
N GLY A 296 6.32 21.20 19.78
CA GLY A 296 5.24 22.18 19.79
C GLY A 296 4.29 22.07 18.59
N GLU A 297 4.52 21.15 17.66
CA GLU A 297 3.62 20.86 16.55
C GLU A 297 2.72 19.65 16.86
N TYR A 298 1.40 19.84 16.90
CA TYR A 298 0.46 18.72 16.81
C TYR A 298 0.32 18.27 15.37
N TRP A 299 0.37 16.95 15.12
CA TRP A 299 0.08 16.40 13.80
C TRP A 299 -0.61 15.05 13.91
N LYS A 300 -1.60 14.81 13.04
CA LYS A 300 -2.28 13.52 12.96
C LYS A 300 -2.69 13.20 11.53
N LYS A 301 -2.40 11.98 11.07
CA LYS A 301 -2.68 11.55 9.69
C LYS A 301 -3.13 10.10 9.61
N VAL A 302 -4.02 9.84 8.66
CA VAL A 302 -4.44 8.49 8.26
C VAL A 302 -3.73 8.09 6.97
N HIS A 303 -3.12 6.91 6.97
CA HIS A 303 -2.47 6.27 5.84
C HIS A 303 -3.30 5.06 5.39
N GLY A 304 -3.83 5.09 4.16
CA GLY A 304 -4.77 4.07 3.66
C GLY A 304 -6.24 4.45 3.88
N PRO A 305 -7.17 3.48 3.87
CA PRO A 305 -6.92 2.04 3.71
C PRO A 305 -6.43 1.61 2.34
N VAL A 306 -5.52 0.64 2.35
CA VAL A 306 -5.15 -0.16 1.16
C VAL A 306 -5.73 -1.56 1.30
N PHE A 307 -6.01 -2.21 0.17
CA PHE A 307 -6.66 -3.52 0.13
C PHE A 307 -5.72 -4.60 -0.38
N MET A 308 -5.64 -5.71 0.35
CA MET A 308 -4.88 -6.89 -0.04
C MET A 308 -5.85 -7.92 -0.59
N TYR A 309 -5.95 -7.96 -1.92
CA TYR A 309 -6.89 -8.79 -2.66
C TYR A 309 -6.30 -10.14 -3.03
N LEU A 310 -7.12 -11.18 -2.92
CA LEU A 310 -6.79 -12.57 -3.21
C LEU A 310 -7.76 -13.09 -4.28
N ASN A 311 -7.22 -13.70 -5.33
CA ASN A 311 -8.01 -14.43 -6.30
C ASN A 311 -7.32 -15.74 -6.69
N SER A 312 -8.09 -16.63 -7.33
CA SER A 312 -7.60 -17.91 -7.82
C SER A 312 -8.31 -18.29 -9.11
N SER A 313 -7.68 -19.16 -9.91
CA SER A 313 -8.29 -19.72 -11.11
C SER A 313 -8.38 -21.24 -11.00
N GLN A 314 -9.43 -21.85 -11.58
CA GLN A 314 -9.53 -23.32 -11.63
C GLN A 314 -8.72 -23.93 -12.78
N ASP A 315 -8.53 -23.19 -13.87
CA ASP A 315 -7.81 -23.68 -15.05
C ASP A 315 -6.29 -23.48 -14.96
N GLY A 316 -5.84 -22.54 -14.11
CA GLY A 316 -4.45 -22.29 -13.73
C GLY A 316 -3.45 -22.02 -14.87
N SER A 317 -3.90 -22.01 -16.12
CA SER A 317 -3.03 -22.04 -17.29
C SER A 317 -2.58 -20.66 -17.74
N ASP A 318 -3.34 -19.60 -17.40
CA ASP A 318 -3.03 -18.24 -17.81
C ASP A 318 -3.02 -17.25 -16.61
N PRO A 319 -1.85 -16.74 -16.20
CA PRO A 319 -1.76 -15.75 -15.13
C PRO A 319 -2.44 -14.42 -15.48
N SER A 320 -2.73 -14.15 -16.77
CA SER A 320 -3.42 -12.94 -17.20
C SER A 320 -4.84 -12.84 -16.64
N LEU A 321 -5.53 -13.97 -16.44
CA LEU A 321 -6.89 -13.98 -15.88
C LEU A 321 -6.92 -13.44 -14.45
N LEU A 322 -5.93 -13.79 -13.63
CA LEU A 322 -5.81 -13.29 -12.26
C LEU A 322 -5.50 -11.77 -12.25
N TRP A 323 -4.72 -11.30 -13.22
CA TRP A 323 -4.43 -9.87 -13.38
C TRP A 323 -5.66 -9.07 -13.84
N GLU A 324 -6.40 -9.56 -14.83
CA GLU A 324 -7.61 -8.91 -15.33
C GLU A 324 -8.69 -8.81 -14.25
N ASP A 325 -8.89 -9.88 -13.46
CA ASP A 325 -9.79 -9.86 -12.31
C ASP A 325 -9.33 -8.86 -11.23
N ALA A 326 -8.03 -8.79 -10.93
CA ALA A 326 -7.50 -7.78 -10.00
C ALA A 326 -7.78 -6.35 -10.47
N LYS A 327 -7.72 -6.07 -11.78
CA LYS A 327 -8.11 -4.77 -12.35
C LYS A 327 -9.61 -4.49 -12.22
N VAL A 328 -10.47 -5.50 -12.33
CA VAL A 328 -11.90 -5.36 -12.04
C VAL A 328 -12.11 -5.00 -10.56
N GLN A 329 -11.38 -5.65 -9.65
CA GLN A 329 -11.41 -5.32 -8.23
C GLN A 329 -11.00 -3.86 -7.98
N VAL A 330 -9.96 -3.35 -8.64
CA VAL A 330 -9.58 -1.92 -8.53
C VAL A 330 -10.76 -0.99 -8.84
N MET A 331 -11.55 -1.28 -9.87
CA MET A 331 -12.68 -0.44 -10.24
C MET A 331 -13.76 -0.43 -9.16
N MET A 332 -14.01 -1.57 -8.52
CA MET A 332 -14.94 -1.67 -7.39
C MET A 332 -14.41 -0.91 -6.17
N GLU A 333 -13.14 -1.06 -5.82
CA GLU A 333 -12.53 -0.33 -4.70
C GLU A 333 -12.52 1.19 -4.91
N LYS A 334 -12.27 1.66 -6.15
CA LYS A 334 -12.37 3.08 -6.52
C LYS A 334 -13.80 3.61 -6.41
N GLN A 335 -14.79 2.81 -6.81
CA GLN A 335 -16.20 3.20 -6.73
C GLN A 335 -16.69 3.27 -5.28
N ASN A 336 -16.18 2.39 -4.42
CA ASN A 336 -16.53 2.34 -3.01
C ASN A 336 -15.72 3.33 -2.15
N TRP A 337 -14.79 4.10 -2.74
CA TRP A 337 -14.02 5.10 -2.01
C TRP A 337 -14.81 6.40 -1.82
N PRO A 338 -14.77 7.03 -0.62
CA PRO A 338 -14.16 6.54 0.61
C PRO A 338 -15.02 5.47 1.30
N TYR A 339 -14.38 4.54 2.02
CA TYR A 339 -15.07 3.42 2.66
C TYR A 339 -15.96 3.84 3.85
N ASP A 340 -17.23 3.45 3.80
CA ASP A 340 -18.19 3.65 4.88
C ASP A 340 -17.94 2.75 6.10
N PHE A 341 -17.33 1.58 5.90
CA PHE A 341 -17.09 0.58 6.93
C PHE A 341 -15.89 0.87 7.85
N ALA A 342 -14.94 1.75 7.50
CA ALA A 342 -13.75 2.00 8.33
C ALA A 342 -14.07 2.87 9.56
N LEU A 343 -13.99 2.36 10.79
CA LEU A 343 -14.65 3.01 11.93
C LEU A 343 -13.87 4.12 12.64
N SER A 344 -12.63 4.42 12.23
CA SER A 344 -11.89 5.52 12.83
C SER A 344 -12.56 6.88 12.55
N GLU A 345 -12.73 7.69 13.60
CA GLU A 345 -13.19 9.08 13.49
C GLU A 345 -12.21 9.98 12.70
N ASP A 346 -10.93 9.58 12.62
CA ASP A 346 -9.92 10.29 11.84
C ASP A 346 -10.06 10.02 10.34
N PHE A 347 -10.76 8.95 9.95
CA PHE A 347 -11.02 8.61 8.55
C PHE A 347 -12.28 9.34 8.07
N GLN A 348 -12.07 10.39 7.27
CA GLN A 348 -13.18 11.22 6.78
C GLN A 348 -14.08 10.44 5.82
N LYS A 349 -15.37 10.42 6.14
CA LYS A 349 -16.44 9.77 5.36
C LYS A 349 -16.89 10.63 4.19
N THR A 350 -17.71 10.05 3.32
CA THR A 350 -18.23 10.72 2.11
C THR A 350 -18.91 12.04 2.45
N GLU A 351 -19.75 12.06 3.48
CA GLU A 351 -20.49 13.23 3.96
C GLU A 351 -19.61 14.31 4.61
N GLN A 352 -18.37 13.97 4.98
CA GLN A 352 -17.38 14.89 5.54
C GLN A 352 -16.42 15.45 4.48
N ARG A 353 -16.60 15.06 3.21
CA ARG A 353 -15.74 15.48 2.09
C ARG A 353 -16.47 16.46 1.18
N GLY A 354 -15.69 17.42 0.66
CA GLY A 354 -16.15 18.37 -0.35
C GLY A 354 -15.63 18.02 -1.75
N CYS A 355 -16.31 18.53 -2.77
CA CYS A 355 -15.85 18.46 -4.16
C CYS A 355 -15.71 19.87 -4.73
N ILE A 356 -14.65 20.10 -5.50
CA ILE A 356 -14.45 21.34 -6.25
C ILE A 356 -14.53 20.99 -7.74
N SER A 357 -15.38 21.71 -8.46
CA SER A 357 -15.53 21.59 -9.91
C SER A 357 -15.41 22.96 -10.56
N GLY A 358 -14.69 23.05 -11.66
CA GLY A 358 -14.49 24.30 -12.39
C GLY A 358 -13.81 24.07 -13.73
N ARG A 359 -13.39 25.16 -14.37
CA ARG A 359 -12.59 25.12 -15.59
C ARG A 359 -11.28 25.87 -15.34
N LEU A 360 -10.17 25.26 -15.71
CA LEU A 360 -8.87 25.92 -15.68
C LEU A 360 -8.60 26.54 -17.05
N LEU A 361 -8.47 27.85 -17.06
CA LEU A 361 -8.12 28.64 -18.23
C LEU A 361 -6.70 29.20 -18.04
N VAL A 362 -5.87 29.12 -19.08
CA VAL A 362 -4.48 29.58 -19.08
C VAL A 362 -4.34 30.70 -20.09
N ARG A 363 -3.78 31.82 -19.65
CA ARG A 363 -3.43 32.94 -20.53
C ARG A 363 -1.93 32.95 -20.77
N ASP A 364 -1.52 32.49 -21.94
CA ASP A 364 -0.13 32.56 -22.39
C ASP A 364 0.02 33.67 -23.43
N ARG A 365 0.55 34.81 -22.98
CA ARG A 365 0.77 36.01 -23.79
C ARG A 365 1.75 35.79 -24.96
N TYR A 366 2.48 34.68 -24.99
CA TYR A 366 3.40 34.35 -26.09
C TYR A 366 2.76 33.47 -27.16
N ILE A 367 1.61 32.84 -26.87
CA ILE A 367 0.89 31.98 -27.82
C ILE A 367 -0.32 32.72 -28.39
N ILE A 368 -1.15 33.33 -27.54
CA ILE A 368 -2.29 34.17 -27.95
C ILE A 368 -2.40 35.36 -26.99
N GLU A 369 -2.31 36.59 -27.52
CA GLU A 369 -2.22 37.81 -26.70
C GLU A 369 -3.50 38.10 -25.91
N ASP A 370 -4.69 37.79 -26.47
CA ASP A 370 -5.99 38.22 -25.94
C ASP A 370 -7.02 37.09 -25.73
N GLU A 371 -6.59 35.83 -25.72
CA GLU A 371 -7.50 34.69 -25.48
C GLU A 371 -7.06 33.80 -24.32
N ASP A 372 -8.07 33.31 -23.59
CA ASP A 372 -7.89 32.31 -22.55
C ASP A 372 -7.98 30.92 -23.18
N LEU A 373 -6.92 30.12 -23.02
CA LEU A 373 -6.85 28.77 -23.53
C LEU A 373 -7.36 27.77 -22.49
N TYR A 374 -8.06 26.73 -22.94
CA TYR A 374 -8.33 25.58 -22.08
C TYR A 374 -7.01 24.89 -21.74
N ALA A 375 -6.76 24.68 -20.44
CA ALA A 375 -5.60 23.93 -20.02
C ALA A 375 -5.66 22.49 -20.59
N ALA A 376 -4.61 22.10 -21.32
CA ALA A 376 -4.36 20.72 -21.71
C ALA A 376 -3.13 20.22 -20.92
N SER A 377 -3.22 19.00 -20.37
CA SER A 377 -2.12 18.36 -19.62
C SER A 377 -1.68 19.04 -18.31
N ALA A 378 -2.51 19.91 -17.73
CA ALA A 378 -2.25 20.49 -16.41
C ALA A 378 -2.85 19.64 -15.28
N TYR A 379 -2.15 19.56 -14.15
CA TYR A 379 -2.69 19.03 -12.89
C TYR A 379 -3.23 20.17 -12.04
N ILE A 380 -4.18 19.87 -11.15
CA ILE A 380 -4.67 20.79 -10.13
C ILE A 380 -4.62 20.04 -8.80
N GLY A 381 -4.02 20.67 -7.80
CA GLY A 381 -3.96 20.15 -6.43
C GLY A 381 -4.63 21.10 -5.44
N LEU A 382 -4.87 20.58 -4.23
CA LEU A 382 -5.28 21.38 -3.08
C LEU A 382 -4.18 21.29 -2.02
N ALA A 383 -3.74 22.44 -1.52
CA ALA A 383 -2.75 22.57 -0.45
C ALA A 383 -3.34 23.34 0.73
N LEU A 384 -2.67 23.29 1.87
CA LEU A 384 -2.95 24.20 2.98
C LEU A 384 -2.55 25.64 2.60
N PRO A 385 -3.14 26.65 3.28
CA PRO A 385 -2.63 28.01 3.19
C PRO A 385 -1.15 28.06 3.58
N GLY A 386 -0.36 28.83 2.83
CA GLY A 386 1.06 29.01 3.10
C GLY A 386 1.70 30.01 2.16
N GLU A 387 3.00 30.24 2.36
CA GLU A 387 3.81 31.11 1.51
C GLU A 387 3.75 30.68 0.04
N ALA A 388 3.94 31.61 -0.89
CA ALA A 388 3.94 31.29 -2.31
C ALA A 388 4.98 30.19 -2.64
N GLY A 389 4.53 29.11 -3.29
CA GLY A 389 5.37 27.97 -3.63
C GLY A 389 5.53 26.91 -2.52
N SER A 390 5.02 27.15 -1.30
CA SER A 390 5.08 26.18 -0.19
C SER A 390 4.41 24.84 -0.53
N TRP A 391 3.35 24.87 -1.35
CA TRP A 391 2.64 23.70 -1.85
C TRP A 391 3.54 22.65 -2.54
N GLN A 392 4.69 23.05 -3.10
CA GLN A 392 5.62 22.13 -3.79
C GLN A 392 6.29 21.15 -2.84
N ARG A 393 6.42 21.53 -1.57
CA ARG A 393 7.12 20.78 -0.52
C ARG A 393 6.18 20.35 0.61
N GLU A 394 4.88 20.61 0.46
CA GLU A 394 3.89 20.18 1.43
C GLU A 394 3.76 18.65 1.41
N CYS A 395 4.02 18.01 2.55
CA CYS A 395 4.06 16.56 2.69
C CYS A 395 3.43 16.04 4.00
N LYS A 396 2.95 16.93 4.88
CA LYS A 396 2.31 16.60 6.16
C LYS A 396 0.81 16.47 6.02
N ASP A 397 0.16 17.42 5.36
CA ASP A 397 -1.28 17.66 5.59
C ASP A 397 -2.13 17.51 4.32
N THR A 398 -2.61 16.30 4.12
CA THR A 398 -3.57 15.98 3.06
C THR A 398 -4.99 15.75 3.59
N ASN A 399 -5.17 15.57 4.91
CA ASN A 399 -6.42 15.12 5.55
C ASN A 399 -7.11 16.12 6.52
N SER A 400 -6.57 17.32 6.78
CA SER A 400 -7.17 18.29 7.73
C SER A 400 -8.08 19.32 7.04
N GLY A 401 -9.21 19.61 7.70
CA GLY A 401 -10.48 20.06 7.10
C GLY A 401 -10.61 21.53 6.69
N VAL A 402 -9.52 22.24 6.40
CA VAL A 402 -9.59 23.57 5.75
C VAL A 402 -8.43 23.72 4.77
N LYS A 403 -8.69 23.52 3.48
CA LYS A 403 -7.74 23.84 2.40
C LYS A 403 -8.12 25.19 1.80
N GLN A 404 -7.19 26.15 1.79
CA GLN A 404 -7.33 27.36 0.96
C GLN A 404 -6.66 27.08 -0.38
N MET A 405 -7.33 27.46 -1.46
CA MET A 405 -7.01 27.05 -2.82
C MET A 405 -5.77 27.78 -3.35
N GLN A 406 -4.62 27.09 -3.42
CA GLN A 406 -3.60 27.41 -4.41
C GLN A 406 -3.81 26.49 -5.61
N MET A 407 -4.46 27.00 -6.66
CA MET A 407 -4.47 26.30 -7.95
C MET A 407 -3.08 26.39 -8.53
N VAL A 408 -2.49 25.23 -8.74
CA VAL A 408 -1.19 25.12 -9.37
C VAL A 408 -1.39 24.37 -10.67
N ALA A 409 -1.10 25.03 -11.79
CA ALA A 409 -0.92 24.37 -13.06
C ALA A 409 0.58 24.12 -13.27
N SER A 410 0.98 22.86 -13.40
CA SER A 410 2.25 22.51 -14.03
C SER A 410 1.96 22.15 -15.49
N THR A 411 2.52 22.90 -16.43
CA THR A 411 2.47 22.61 -17.88
C THR A 411 3.62 21.71 -18.30
#